data_AF-A0A259LPL5-F1
#
_entry.id   AF-A0A259LPL5-F1
#
_cell.length_a   1.000
_cell.length_b   1.000
_cell.length_c   1.000
_cell.angle_alpha   90.00
_cell.angle_beta   90.00
_cell.angle_gamma   90.00
#
_symmetry.space_group_name_H-M   'P 1'
#
loop_
_entity.id
_entity.type
_entity.pdbx_description
1 polymer ?
#
loop_
_entity_poly.entity_id
_entity_poly.type
_entity_poly.pdbx_seq_one_letter_code
_entity_poly.pdbx_strand_id
1 'polypeptide(L)'
;MNPGKILIGQVGIVLIVIVMTNWYATQWVAEALAYQGALGAPWFSIGEQPVYVPWRLFQWWYAYDSYAPELFAKAGLIAASGGLFG
;
A
#
# COMPACT_ATOMS: atom_id res chain seq x y z
N MET A 1 -35.36 4.58 -8.19
CA MET A 1 -34.00 4.20 -7.73
C MET A 1 -33.51 3.10 -8.65
N ASN A 2 -32.33 3.25 -9.30
CA ASN A 2 -31.85 2.31 -10.33
C ASN A 2 -30.74 1.42 -9.72
N PRO A 3 -31.00 0.11 -9.46
CA PRO A 3 -30.08 -0.75 -8.69
C PRO A 3 -28.66 -0.82 -9.27
N GLY A 4 -28.52 -0.77 -10.60
CA GLY A 4 -27.21 -0.85 -11.26
C GLY A 4 -26.27 0.33 -10.99
N LYS A 5 -26.79 1.53 -10.69
CA LYS A 5 -25.96 2.70 -10.37
C LYS A 5 -25.33 2.62 -8.98
N ILE A 6 -26.00 1.97 -8.03
CA ILE A 6 -25.50 1.77 -6.66
C ILE A 6 -24.37 0.73 -6.67
N LEU A 7 -24.51 -0.34 -7.45
CA LEU A 7 -23.50 -1.39 -7.57
C LEU A 7 -22.19 -0.88 -8.19
N ILE A 8 -22.24 -0.05 -9.24
CA ILE A 8 -21.04 0.60 -9.80
C ILE A 8 -20.35 1.50 -8.76
N GLY A 9 -21.13 2.27 -7.99
CA GLY A 9 -20.59 3.15 -6.95
C GLY A 9 -19.88 2.36 -5.85
N GLN A 10 -20.49 1.26 -5.41
CA GLN A 10 -19.93 0.39 -4.36
C GLN A 10 -18.64 -0.30 -4.84
N VAL A 11 -18.62 -0.85 -6.05
CA VAL A 11 -17.39 -1.44 -6.63
C VAL A 11 -16.28 -0.38 -6.71
N GLY A 12 -16.62 0.85 -7.10
CA GLY A 12 -15.67 1.96 -7.12
C GLY A 12 -15.07 2.25 -5.74
N ILE A 13 -15.90 2.29 -4.70
CA ILE A 13 -15.45 2.51 -3.32
C ILE A 13 -14.51 1.40 -2.86
N VAL A 14 -14.87 0.13 -3.09
CA VAL A 14 -14.04 -1.03 -2.73
C VAL A 14 -12.66 -0.94 -3.38
N LEU A 15 -12.61 -0.61 -4.68
CA LEU A 15 -11.34 -0.45 -5.38
C LEU A 15 -10.48 0.69 -4.83
N ILE A 16 -11.11 1.82 -4.45
CA ILE A 16 -10.40 2.93 -3.82
C ILE A 16 -9.81 2.51 -2.47
N VAL A 17 -10.59 1.82 -1.64
CA VAL A 17 -10.12 1.33 -0.33
C VAL A 17 -8.92 0.40 -0.51
N ILE A 18 -8.99 -0.56 -1.45
CA ILE A 18 -7.88 -1.49 -1.74
C ILE A 18 -6.61 -0.72 -2.15
N VAL A 19 -6.73 0.27 -3.03
CA VAL A 19 -5.57 1.07 -3.45
C VAL A 19 -5.00 1.87 -2.29
N MET A 20 -5.86 2.48 -1.47
CA MET A 20 -5.45 3.29 -0.32
C MET A 20 -4.78 2.47 0.77
N THR A 21 -5.30 1.29 1.12
CA THR A 21 -4.67 0.43 2.14
C THR A 21 -3.33 -0.11 1.66
N ASN A 22 -3.23 -0.49 0.39
CA ASN A 22 -1.96 -0.94 -0.18
C ASN A 22 -0.92 0.20 -0.26
N TRP A 23 -1.38 1.42 -0.54
CA TRP A 23 -0.53 2.60 -0.50
C TRP A 23 -0.03 2.91 0.90
N TYR A 24 -0.92 2.88 1.89
CA TYR A 24 -0.57 3.10 3.29
C TYR A 24 0.42 2.04 3.78
N ALA A 25 0.19 0.75 3.47
CA ALA A 25 1.14 -0.33 3.77
C ALA A 25 2.52 -0.08 3.15
N THR A 26 2.55 0.44 1.93
CA THR A 26 3.82 0.81 1.27
C THR A 26 4.53 1.93 2.03
N GLN A 27 3.87 3.03 2.36
CA GLN A 27 4.52 4.12 3.10
C GLN A 27 5.01 3.65 4.47
N TRP A 28 4.22 2.81 5.15
CA TRP A 28 4.59 2.24 6.44
C TRP A 28 5.88 1.40 6.35
N VAL A 29 6.03 0.57 5.31
CA VAL A 29 7.28 -0.17 5.07
C VAL A 29 8.43 0.77 4.73
N ALA A 30 8.17 1.82 3.93
CA ALA A 30 9.20 2.79 3.57
C ALA A 30 9.75 3.53 4.80
N GLU A 31 8.86 3.93 5.71
CA GLU A 31 9.20 4.55 6.99
C GLU A 31 9.95 3.58 7.90
N ALA A 32 9.49 2.33 8.01
CA ALA A 32 10.15 1.31 8.82
C ALA A 32 11.56 0.95 8.30
N LEU A 33 11.80 1.10 6.99
CA LEU A 33 13.11 0.95 6.36
C LEU A 33 13.88 2.28 6.24
N ALA A 34 13.45 3.30 6.98
CA ALA A 34 14.08 4.62 7.08
C ALA A 34 14.36 5.27 5.71
N TYR A 35 13.50 5.02 4.72
CA TYR A 35 13.62 5.55 3.37
C TYR A 35 14.99 5.29 2.71
N GLN A 36 15.62 4.14 3.02
CA GLN A 36 16.94 3.81 2.51
C GLN A 36 17.01 3.84 0.97
N GLY A 37 18.17 4.25 0.43
CA GLY A 37 18.36 4.38 -1.03
C GLY A 37 18.13 3.09 -1.82
N ALA A 38 18.24 1.93 -1.18
CA ALA A 38 17.96 0.62 -1.79
C ALA A 38 16.47 0.41 -2.13
N LEU A 39 15.56 1.23 -1.60
CA LEU A 39 14.12 1.19 -1.95
C LEU A 39 13.85 1.72 -3.37
N GLY A 40 14.84 2.35 -3.99
CA GLY A 40 14.76 2.94 -5.33
C GLY A 40 14.19 4.35 -5.31
N ALA A 41 13.97 4.90 -6.51
CA ALA A 41 13.46 6.27 -6.64
C ALA A 41 12.01 6.39 -6.13
N PRO A 42 11.70 7.42 -5.33
CA PRO A 42 10.32 7.74 -4.99
C PRO A 42 9.55 8.22 -6.22
N TRP A 43 8.23 8.16 -6.14
CA TRP A 43 7.37 8.69 -7.19
C TRP A 43 7.37 10.22 -7.19
N PHE A 44 7.28 10.80 -5.99
CA PHE A 44 7.44 12.22 -5.72
C PHE A 44 7.81 12.39 -4.24
N SER A 45 8.21 13.59 -3.83
CA SER A 45 8.48 13.90 -2.42
C SER A 45 7.54 15.00 -1.95
N ILE A 46 7.02 14.86 -0.73
CA ILE A 46 6.28 15.91 -0.03
C ILE A 46 7.22 16.46 1.04
N GLY A 47 7.82 17.62 0.77
CA GLY A 47 8.91 18.15 1.61
C GLY A 47 10.11 17.19 1.57
N GLU A 48 10.50 16.68 2.73
CA GLU A 48 11.58 15.69 2.86
C GLU A 48 11.08 14.23 2.87
N GLN A 49 9.77 13.99 2.87
CA GLN A 49 9.23 12.63 2.88
C GLN A 49 9.05 12.09 1.46
N PRO A 50 9.77 11.01 1.08
CA PRO A 50 9.62 10.38 -0.22
C PRO A 50 8.35 9.53 -0.27
N VAL A 51 7.54 9.75 -1.30
CA VAL A 51 6.27 9.05 -1.51
C VAL A 51 6.43 8.00 -2.61
N TYR A 52 6.15 6.75 -2.25
CA TYR A 52 6.18 5.62 -3.18
C TYR A 52 4.80 5.28 -3.78
N VAL A 53 4.81 4.59 -4.92
CA VAL A 53 3.59 4.03 -5.55
C VAL A 53 3.04 2.85 -4.74
N PRO A 54 1.72 2.61 -4.70
CA PRO A 54 1.11 1.56 -3.87
C PRO A 54 1.64 0.15 -4.13
N TRP A 55 2.01 -0.16 -5.38
CA TRP A 55 2.46 -1.50 -5.77
C TRP A 55 3.93 -1.78 -5.42
N ARG A 56 4.65 -0.77 -4.91
CA ARG A 56 6.07 -0.90 -4.57
C ARG A 56 6.29 -1.89 -3.42
N LEU A 57 5.31 -2.03 -2.53
CA LEU A 57 5.31 -3.02 -1.45
C LEU A 57 5.67 -4.42 -1.95
N PHE A 58 5.10 -4.89 -3.06
CA PHE A 58 5.34 -6.25 -3.57
C PHE A 58 6.77 -6.46 -4.07
N GLN A 59 7.38 -5.42 -4.66
CA GLN A 59 8.77 -5.46 -5.10
C GLN A 59 9.71 -5.58 -3.90
N TRP A 60 9.44 -4.80 -2.86
CA TRP A 60 10.21 -4.85 -1.63
C TRP A 60 9.97 -6.14 -0.86
N TRP A 61 8.76 -6.67 -0.87
CA TRP A 61 8.46 -7.98 -0.29
C TRP A 61 9.32 -9.04 -0.95
N TYR A 62 9.31 -9.12 -2.29
CA TYR A 62 10.16 -10.08 -3.00
C TYR A 62 11.66 -9.92 -2.71
N ALA A 63 12.15 -8.68 -2.60
CA ALA A 63 13.58 -8.40 -2.42
C ALA A 63 14.07 -8.51 -0.97
N TYR A 64 13.23 -8.14 0.01
CA TYR A 64 13.66 -7.88 1.39
C TYR A 64 12.98 -8.76 2.44
N ASP A 65 11.97 -9.56 2.09
CA ASP A 65 11.25 -10.42 3.04
C ASP A 65 12.15 -11.41 3.77
N SER A 66 13.18 -11.92 3.11
CA SER A 66 14.19 -12.78 3.76
C SER A 66 14.97 -12.06 4.88
N TYR A 67 15.05 -10.73 4.85
CA TYR A 67 15.78 -9.93 5.83
C TYR A 67 14.87 -9.39 6.94
N ALA A 68 13.60 -9.10 6.64
CA ALA A 68 12.65 -8.52 7.58
C ALA A 68 11.24 -9.16 7.47
N PRO A 69 11.11 -10.49 7.67
CA PRO A 69 9.85 -11.20 7.41
C PRO A 69 8.69 -10.69 8.27
N GLU A 70 8.95 -10.33 9.53
CA GLU A 70 7.92 -9.77 10.42
C GLU A 70 7.41 -8.40 9.95
N LEU A 71 8.26 -7.60 9.31
CA LEU A 71 7.88 -6.30 8.77
C LEU A 71 6.88 -6.50 7.63
N PHE A 72 7.21 -7.38 6.69
CA PHE A 72 6.34 -7.65 5.54
C PHE A 72 5.07 -8.41 5.92
N ALA A 73 5.11 -9.27 6.94
CA ALA A 73 3.90 -9.86 7.51
C ALA A 73 2.93 -8.79 8.05
N LYS A 74 3.45 -7.80 8.80
CA LYS A 74 2.63 -6.67 9.30
C LYS A 74 2.12 -5.80 8.16
N ALA A 75 2.95 -5.48 7.18
CA ALA A 75 2.55 -4.71 6.00
C ALA A 75 1.46 -5.43 5.19
N GLY A 76 1.56 -6.76 5.06
CA GLY A 76 0.54 -7.59 4.44
C GLY A 76 -0.79 -7.55 5.19
N LEU A 77 -0.77 -7.58 6.53
CA LEU A 77 -1.97 -7.43 7.35
C LEU A 77 -2.61 -6.05 7.16
N ILE A 78 -1.80 -4.99 7.09
CA ILE A 78 -2.28 -3.63 6.81
C ILE A 78 -2.93 -3.56 5.42
N ALA A 79 -2.27 -4.11 4.39
CA ALA A 79 -2.82 -4.13 3.04
C ALA A 79 -4.15 -4.91 2.96
N ALA A 80 -4.20 -6.07 3.61
CA ALA A 80 -5.39 -6.94 3.66
C ALA A 80 -6.55 -6.36 4.47
N SER A 81 -6.26 -5.51 5.47
CA SER A 81 -7.29 -4.88 6.31
C SER A 81 -8.30 -4.05 5.51
N GLY A 82 -7.94 -3.57 4.31
CA GLY A 82 -8.86 -2.85 3.44
C GLY A 82 -10.10 -3.65 3.04
N GLY A 83 -9.99 -4.98 2.96
CA GLY A 83 -11.12 -5.86 2.67
C GLY A 83 -12.17 -5.96 3.80
N LEU A 84 -11.83 -5.53 5.03
CA LEU A 84 -12.78 -5.47 6.15
C LEU A 84 -13.63 -4.18 6.11
N PHE A 85 -13.20 -3.17 5.37
CA PHE A 85 -13.85 -1.86 5.29
C PHE A 85 -14.56 -1.60 3.95
N GLY A 86 -14.50 -2.55 3.01
CA GLY A 86 -15.13 -2.49 1.68
C GLY A 86 -16.50 -3.15 1.61
#